data_AF-A0A7R9IQY5-F1
#
_entry.id   AF-A0A7R9IQY5-F1
#
_cell.length_a   1.000
_cell.length_b   1.000
_cell.length_c   1.000
_cell.angle_alpha   90.00
_cell.angle_beta   90.00
_cell.angle_gamma   90.00
#
_symmetry.space_group_name_H-M   'P 1'
#
loop_
_entity.id
_entity.type
_entity.pdbx_description
1 polymer ?
#
loop_
_entity_poly.entity_id
_entity_poly.type
_entity_poly.pdbx_seq_one_letter_code
_entity_poly.pdbx_strand_id
1 'polypeptide(L)'
;MPVSKPSTRNQLILAAENEDALKSRIVRLEKDIGSLLELIRRVREDNTWSVEGLHFYEVSYEDIFGYQTSTSLAADQHPYVSSAFVKRKDSVSINSSMIVAELKAELMSLRCTQEQADDLIINKEQEIQRLVSESSRLKDDLLVKERQIQGFVKRLQELHCMMNQQVPQGNQLLGEKILSSVGVMTEPFDHDTAEAQRLGLEAALWCERVTKSETEILRTKCDLKRVMESQQTEVLKLTKQLQDYQLRLNAANLDSQQLHKQLEATKKQVSQKTDEVACLQKKVVDIDLSARDMRTALTAEVAEKHDQILAYRRESQQMEEQVRQADMQTHFKDDIIREMRKDIKMLRARVTALDPSYLDIPPDNRRCLASQIPALDNTSSYQNPQSFSDHKHHHPLHQNNVCHHSEPSGAEKTCHSSPEKLQQRPRRPSKSRLSHIPETGINKLVELSRRGSPPTKDPHTQVGDTGNRGDGFLANSSQDASAPRLNKHHNHRMSHA
;
A
#
# COMPACT_ATOMS: atom_id res chain seq x y z
N MET A 1 -24.00 -2.18 24.43
CA MET A 1 -24.96 -2.84 23.52
C MET A 1 -24.31 -4.10 22.98
N PRO A 2 -24.70 -5.31 23.40
CA PRO A 2 -24.11 -6.54 22.87
C PRO A 2 -24.62 -6.79 21.44
N VAL A 3 -23.70 -6.84 20.48
CA VAL A 3 -24.00 -7.16 19.07
C VAL A 3 -24.47 -8.61 19.01
N SER A 4 -25.75 -8.80 18.72
CA SER A 4 -26.37 -10.12 18.62
C SER A 4 -25.68 -10.92 17.51
N LYS A 5 -25.07 -12.05 17.86
CA LYS A 5 -24.36 -12.90 16.90
C LYS A 5 -25.36 -13.37 15.83
N PRO A 6 -25.05 -13.24 14.53
CA PRO A 6 -25.94 -13.68 13.47
C PRO A 6 -26.21 -15.18 13.63
N SER A 7 -27.49 -15.54 13.62
CA SER A 7 -27.98 -16.90 13.77
C SER A 7 -27.24 -17.84 12.82
N THR A 8 -26.63 -18.90 13.36
CA THR A 8 -25.86 -19.93 12.64
C THR A 8 -26.62 -20.52 11.44
N ARG A 9 -27.96 -20.47 11.48
CA ARG A 9 -28.83 -20.92 10.40
C ARG A 9 -28.68 -20.10 9.11
N ASN A 10 -28.44 -18.79 9.21
CA ASN A 10 -28.28 -17.93 8.04
C ASN A 10 -26.92 -18.12 7.35
N GLN A 11 -25.89 -18.52 8.10
CA GLN A 11 -24.58 -18.83 7.53
C GLN A 11 -24.60 -20.13 6.72
N LEU A 12 -25.38 -21.12 7.14
CA LEU A 12 -25.53 -22.39 6.43
C LEU A 12 -26.28 -22.25 5.10
N ILE A 13 -27.28 -21.35 5.02
CA ILE A 13 -28.04 -21.11 3.79
C ILE A 13 -27.16 -20.40 2.74
N LEU A 14 -26.40 -19.37 3.15
CA LEU A 14 -25.47 -18.68 2.26
C LEU A 14 -24.34 -19.60 1.75
N ALA A 15 -23.90 -20.56 2.56
CA ALA A 15 -22.91 -21.54 2.12
C ALA A 15 -23.47 -22.48 1.04
N ALA A 16 -24.72 -22.91 1.14
CA ALA A 16 -25.36 -23.78 0.15
C ALA A 16 -25.60 -23.07 -1.19
N GLU A 17 -26.07 -21.81 -1.16
CA GLU A 17 -26.27 -21.01 -2.39
C GLU A 17 -24.94 -20.75 -3.13
N ASN A 18 -23.85 -20.54 -2.39
CA ASN A 18 -22.52 -20.41 -2.98
C ASN A 18 -22.02 -21.71 -3.63
N GLU A 19 -22.38 -22.88 -3.07
CA GLU A 19 -21.97 -24.16 -3.63
C GLU A 19 -22.60 -24.43 -5.01
N ASP A 20 -23.89 -24.12 -5.17
CA ASP A 20 -24.59 -24.30 -6.45
C ASP A 20 -24.12 -23.31 -7.53
N ALA A 21 -23.79 -22.08 -7.12
CA ALA A 21 -23.18 -21.10 -8.01
C ALA A 21 -21.80 -21.57 -8.52
N LEU A 22 -20.97 -22.13 -7.63
CA LEU A 22 -19.67 -22.68 -7.99
C LEU A 22 -19.80 -23.90 -8.92
N LYS A 23 -20.73 -24.83 -8.65
CA LYS A 23 -21.00 -25.98 -9.53
C LYS A 23 -21.42 -25.52 -10.93
N SER A 24 -22.29 -24.52 -11.01
CA SER A 24 -22.72 -23.96 -12.29
C SER A 24 -21.57 -23.31 -13.05
N ARG A 25 -20.64 -22.64 -12.35
CA ARG A 25 -19.43 -22.07 -12.96
C ARG A 25 -18.48 -23.15 -13.50
N ILE A 26 -18.31 -24.24 -12.77
CA ILE A 26 -17.48 -25.38 -13.21
C ILE A 26 -18.03 -25.97 -14.51
N VAL A 27 -19.33 -26.24 -14.58
CA VAL A 27 -19.98 -26.79 -15.79
C VAL A 27 -19.80 -25.86 -17.00
N ARG A 28 -19.89 -24.54 -16.80
CA ARG A 28 -19.64 -23.55 -17.87
C ARG A 28 -18.20 -23.65 -18.38
N LEU A 29 -17.23 -23.65 -17.48
CA LEU A 29 -15.80 -23.73 -17.83
C LEU A 29 -15.43 -25.06 -18.51
N GLU A 30 -15.98 -26.18 -18.07
CA GLU A 30 -15.76 -27.48 -18.71
C GLU A 30 -16.24 -27.50 -20.17
N LYS A 31 -17.37 -26.84 -20.45
CA LYS A 31 -17.88 -26.70 -21.82
C LYS A 31 -16.98 -25.79 -22.67
N ASP A 32 -16.52 -24.67 -22.12
CA ASP A 32 -15.63 -23.74 -22.83
C ASP A 32 -14.28 -24.40 -23.18
N ILE A 33 -13.74 -25.19 -22.25
CA ILE A 33 -12.54 -26.00 -22.51
C ILE A 33 -12.80 -27.01 -23.64
N GLY A 34 -13.95 -27.69 -23.63
CA GLY A 34 -14.35 -28.59 -24.71
C GLY A 34 -14.43 -27.89 -26.08
N SER A 35 -15.08 -26.72 -26.12
CA SER A 35 -15.16 -25.88 -27.33
C SER A 35 -13.78 -25.43 -27.81
N LEU A 36 -12.88 -25.04 -26.89
CA LEU A 36 -11.52 -24.62 -27.23
C LEU A 36 -10.68 -25.78 -27.79
N LEU A 37 -10.77 -26.96 -27.18
CA LEU A 37 -10.06 -28.15 -27.66
C LEU A 37 -10.53 -28.57 -29.05
N GLU A 38 -11.83 -28.48 -29.32
CA GLU A 38 -12.38 -28.75 -30.66
C GLU A 38 -11.94 -27.71 -31.69
N LEU A 39 -11.86 -26.43 -31.32
CA LEU A 39 -11.29 -25.39 -32.18
C LEU A 39 -9.82 -25.71 -32.53
N ILE A 40 -9.01 -26.07 -31.54
CA ILE A 40 -7.60 -26.46 -31.75
C ILE A 40 -7.52 -27.68 -32.67
N ARG A 41 -8.40 -28.68 -32.48
CA ARG A 41 -8.47 -29.86 -33.34
C ARG A 41 -8.77 -29.47 -34.80
N ARG A 42 -9.78 -28.64 -35.05
CA ARG A 42 -10.15 -28.14 -36.40
C ARG A 42 -9.03 -27.36 -37.07
N VAL A 43 -8.30 -26.54 -36.32
CA VAL A 43 -7.15 -25.79 -36.85
C VAL A 43 -6.02 -26.76 -37.24
N ARG A 44 -5.76 -27.80 -36.45
CA ARG A 44 -4.65 -28.73 -36.71
C ARG A 44 -4.96 -29.78 -37.77
N GLU A 45 -6.16 -30.33 -37.78
CA GLU A 45 -6.53 -31.45 -38.65
C GLU A 45 -7.17 -30.96 -39.95
N ASP A 46 -8.06 -29.97 -39.86
CA ASP A 46 -8.87 -29.49 -40.98
C ASP A 46 -8.35 -28.16 -41.56
N ASN A 47 -7.37 -27.52 -40.91
CA ASN A 47 -6.86 -26.19 -41.23
C ASN A 47 -7.96 -25.11 -41.32
N THR A 48 -8.99 -25.22 -40.47
CA THR A 48 -10.12 -24.27 -40.43
C THR A 48 -10.18 -23.53 -39.10
N TRP A 49 -10.36 -22.21 -39.17
CA TRP A 49 -10.52 -21.31 -38.02
C TRP A 49 -12.00 -20.97 -37.77
N SER A 50 -12.90 -21.95 -37.95
CA SER A 50 -14.33 -21.73 -37.78
C SER A 50 -14.80 -22.04 -36.36
N VAL A 51 -15.44 -21.05 -35.73
CA VAL A 51 -16.14 -21.19 -34.45
C VAL A 51 -17.58 -21.69 -34.61
N GLU A 52 -18.00 -22.02 -35.83
CA GLU A 52 -19.38 -22.46 -36.09
C GLU A 52 -19.68 -23.77 -35.35
N GLY A 53 -20.77 -23.76 -34.58
CA GLY A 53 -21.16 -24.88 -33.70
C GLY A 53 -20.38 -24.96 -32.39
N LEU A 54 -19.46 -24.03 -32.10
CA LEU A 54 -18.82 -23.91 -30.80
C LEU A 54 -19.55 -22.85 -29.96
N HIS A 55 -19.75 -23.16 -28.68
CA HIS A 55 -20.38 -22.25 -27.73
C HIS A 55 -19.40 -21.96 -26.61
N PHE A 56 -19.11 -20.67 -26.45
CA PHE A 56 -18.36 -20.15 -25.31
C PHE A 56 -19.31 -19.35 -24.44
N TYR A 57 -19.23 -19.53 -23.12
CA TYR A 57 -19.96 -18.69 -22.19
C TYR A 57 -19.29 -17.32 -22.08
N GLU A 58 -20.09 -16.26 -22.18
CA GLU A 58 -19.60 -14.90 -21.97
C GLU A 58 -19.29 -14.72 -20.47
N VAL A 59 -18.10 -14.22 -20.17
CA VAL A 59 -17.69 -13.91 -18.80
C VAL A 59 -18.48 -12.70 -18.35
N SER A 60 -19.37 -12.87 -17.38
CA SER A 60 -20.15 -11.75 -16.86
C SER A 60 -19.29 -10.88 -15.92
N TYR A 61 -19.70 -9.64 -15.69
CA TYR A 61 -19.01 -8.73 -14.78
C TYR A 61 -18.91 -9.33 -13.36
N GLU A 62 -19.95 -10.04 -12.94
CA GLU A 62 -20.05 -10.75 -11.67
C GLU A 62 -19.07 -11.92 -11.57
N ASP A 63 -18.74 -12.59 -12.69
CA ASP A 63 -17.77 -13.69 -12.70
C ASP A 63 -16.33 -13.18 -12.47
N ILE A 64 -16.04 -11.90 -12.80
CA ILE A 64 -14.73 -11.25 -12.65
C ILE A 64 -14.58 -10.58 -11.28
N PHE A 65 -15.55 -9.76 -10.88
CA PHE A 65 -15.45 -8.91 -9.69
C PHE A 65 -16.16 -9.50 -8.46
N GLY A 66 -16.80 -10.66 -8.63
CA GLY A 66 -17.67 -11.27 -7.63
C GLY A 66 -18.98 -10.52 -7.48
N TYR A 67 -19.97 -11.16 -6.85
CA TYR A 67 -21.09 -10.42 -6.26
C TYR A 67 -20.53 -9.60 -5.11
N GLN A 68 -20.08 -8.38 -5.40
CA GLN A 68 -19.97 -7.40 -4.33
C GLN A 68 -21.38 -7.27 -3.78
N THR A 69 -21.62 -7.84 -2.61
CA THR A 69 -22.81 -7.57 -1.84
C THR A 69 -22.76 -6.08 -1.56
N SER A 70 -23.42 -5.33 -2.43
CA SER A 70 -23.73 -3.93 -2.22
C SER A 70 -24.66 -3.88 -1.01
N THR A 71 -24.10 -3.99 0.20
CA THR A 71 -24.65 -3.35 1.39
C THR A 71 -24.48 -1.85 1.20
N SER A 72 -25.15 -1.35 0.16
CA SER A 72 -25.46 0.05 -0.04
C SER A 72 -26.65 0.30 0.88
N LEU A 73 -26.35 0.88 2.04
CA LEU A 73 -27.30 1.68 2.79
C LEU A 73 -28.08 2.58 1.81
N ALA A 74 -29.40 2.48 1.93
CA ALA A 74 -30.44 3.36 1.40
C ALA A 74 -29.96 4.61 0.64
N ALA A 75 -30.22 4.63 -0.66
CA ALA A 75 -30.40 5.86 -1.40
C ALA A 75 -31.55 5.66 -2.40
N ASP A 76 -32.43 6.66 -2.41
CA ASP A 76 -33.78 6.62 -2.91
C ASP A 76 -33.92 6.36 -4.42
N GLN A 77 -34.96 5.57 -4.70
CA GLN A 77 -35.88 5.61 -5.83
C GLN A 77 -35.60 6.68 -6.91
N HIS A 78 -35.22 6.22 -8.11
CA HIS A 78 -35.70 6.84 -9.34
C HIS A 78 -35.85 5.78 -10.47
N PRO A 79 -37.06 5.56 -11.00
CA PRO A 79 -37.29 4.71 -12.17
C PRO A 79 -37.25 5.55 -13.46
N TYR A 80 -37.15 4.88 -14.62
CA TYR A 80 -36.93 5.41 -15.98
C TYR A 80 -35.46 5.78 -16.23
N VAL A 81 -34.72 5.13 -17.14
CA VAL A 81 -35.01 4.97 -18.57
C VAL A 81 -34.28 3.74 -19.14
N SER A 82 -35.03 2.77 -19.68
CA SER A 82 -34.51 1.69 -20.55
C SER A 82 -35.33 1.69 -21.83
N SER A 83 -34.84 2.36 -22.88
CA SER A 83 -35.30 2.19 -24.28
C SER A 83 -34.70 3.26 -25.20
N ALA A 84 -33.49 3.04 -25.73
CA ALA A 84 -33.03 3.59 -27.02
C ALA A 84 -31.60 3.12 -27.32
N PHE A 85 -31.43 1.84 -27.66
CA PHE A 85 -30.13 1.28 -28.06
C PHE A 85 -30.14 0.85 -29.52
N VAL A 86 -30.53 1.72 -30.45
CA VAL A 86 -30.30 1.50 -31.89
C VAL A 86 -30.06 2.84 -32.58
N LYS A 87 -28.90 2.96 -33.24
CA LYS A 87 -28.40 4.07 -34.07
C LYS A 87 -27.85 5.29 -33.33
N ARG A 88 -26.55 5.30 -33.06
CA ARG A 88 -25.68 6.50 -33.08
C ARG A 88 -24.21 6.08 -32.99
N LYS A 89 -23.55 5.88 -34.14
CA LYS A 89 -22.08 5.69 -34.18
C LYS A 89 -21.34 7.04 -34.04
N ASP A 90 -22.03 8.15 -34.30
CA ASP A 90 -21.44 9.50 -34.26
C ASP A 90 -21.64 10.23 -32.92
N SER A 91 -22.49 9.73 -32.00
CA SER A 91 -22.62 10.32 -30.66
C SER A 91 -21.66 9.74 -29.62
N VAL A 92 -21.00 8.62 -29.92
CA VAL A 92 -20.00 8.02 -29.03
C VAL A 92 -18.75 8.91 -28.97
N SER A 93 -18.41 9.58 -30.08
CA SER A 93 -17.27 10.51 -30.12
C SER A 93 -17.47 11.75 -29.25
N ILE A 94 -18.70 12.27 -29.15
CA ILE A 94 -19.00 13.47 -28.35
C ILE A 94 -18.96 13.14 -26.85
N ASN A 95 -19.50 11.98 -26.47
CA ASN A 95 -19.47 11.53 -25.08
C ASN A 95 -18.05 11.21 -24.61
N SER A 96 -17.20 10.63 -25.48
CA SER A 96 -15.79 10.38 -25.15
C SER A 96 -15.02 11.68 -24.90
N SER A 97 -15.25 12.72 -25.70
CA SER A 97 -14.61 14.04 -25.50
C SER A 97 -15.00 14.67 -24.16
N MET A 98 -16.28 14.58 -23.78
CA MET A 98 -16.76 15.12 -22.50
C MET A 98 -16.17 14.37 -21.30
N ILE A 99 -16.11 13.04 -21.37
CA ILE A 99 -15.50 12.20 -20.33
C ILE A 99 -14.00 12.50 -20.21
N VAL A 100 -13.29 12.67 -21.32
CA VAL A 100 -11.86 13.03 -21.30
C VAL A 100 -11.65 14.42 -20.68
N ALA A 101 -12.53 15.38 -20.96
CA ALA A 101 -12.45 16.70 -20.35
C ALA A 101 -12.70 16.67 -18.84
N GLU A 102 -13.68 15.87 -18.38
CA GLU A 102 -14.00 15.68 -16.97
C GLU A 102 -12.85 14.99 -16.21
N LEU A 103 -12.32 13.89 -16.74
CA LEU A 103 -11.16 13.19 -16.16
C LEU A 103 -9.91 14.09 -16.13
N LYS A 104 -9.74 14.96 -17.13
CA LYS A 104 -8.65 15.93 -17.15
C LYS A 104 -8.82 17.00 -16.08
N ALA A 105 -10.05 17.48 -15.85
CA ALA A 105 -10.35 18.43 -14.78
C ALA A 105 -10.11 17.80 -13.40
N GLU A 106 -10.52 16.55 -13.22
CA GLU A 106 -10.29 15.79 -11.99
C GLU A 106 -8.79 15.58 -11.73
N LEU A 107 -8.01 15.18 -12.75
CA LEU A 107 -6.55 15.06 -12.64
C LEU A 107 -5.88 16.39 -12.27
N MET A 108 -6.33 17.51 -12.83
CA MET A 108 -5.80 18.84 -12.46
C MET A 108 -6.17 19.22 -11.03
N SER A 109 -7.37 18.87 -10.56
CA SER A 109 -7.80 19.08 -9.17
C SER A 109 -6.95 18.25 -8.20
N LEU A 110 -6.76 16.96 -8.49
CA LEU A 110 -5.94 16.06 -7.69
C LEU A 110 -4.50 16.55 -7.60
N ARG A 111 -3.92 17.00 -8.72
CA ARG A 111 -2.57 17.58 -8.73
C ARG A 111 -2.48 18.83 -7.86
N CYS A 112 -3.48 19.71 -7.89
CA CYS A 112 -3.54 20.89 -7.01
C CYS A 112 -3.58 20.49 -5.53
N THR A 113 -4.39 19.48 -5.17
CA THR A 113 -4.43 18.99 -3.78
C THR A 113 -3.12 18.32 -3.34
N GLN A 114 -2.42 17.67 -4.27
CA GLN A 114 -1.09 17.10 -4.01
C GLN A 114 -0.06 18.19 -3.73
N GLU A 115 -0.01 19.24 -4.55
CA GLU A 115 0.89 20.39 -4.33
C GLU A 115 0.62 21.06 -2.97
N GLN A 116 -0.66 21.22 -2.58
CA GLN A 116 -1.02 21.74 -1.25
C GLN A 116 -0.57 20.82 -0.10
N ALA A 117 -0.63 19.51 -0.29
CA ALA A 117 -0.16 18.55 0.71
C ALA A 117 1.37 18.60 0.85
N ASP A 118 2.11 18.74 -0.25
CA ASP A 118 3.57 18.87 -0.25
C ASP A 118 4.01 20.15 0.48
N ASP A 119 3.35 21.28 0.23
CA ASP A 119 3.61 22.54 0.96
C ASP A 119 3.33 22.41 2.47
N LEU A 120 2.27 21.68 2.84
CA LEU A 120 1.96 21.43 4.25
C LEU A 120 3.03 20.55 4.91
N ILE A 121 3.53 19.53 4.21
CA ILE A 121 4.62 18.66 4.68
C ILE A 121 5.88 19.47 4.91
N ILE A 122 6.28 20.32 3.95
CA ILE A 122 7.46 21.18 4.08
C ILE A 122 7.34 22.10 5.30
N ASN A 123 6.17 22.73 5.51
CA ASN A 123 5.93 23.58 6.67
C ASN A 123 6.00 22.81 8.00
N LYS A 124 5.46 21.59 8.06
CA LYS A 124 5.53 20.75 9.26
C LYS A 124 6.95 20.27 9.53
N GLU A 125 7.74 19.99 8.50
CA GLU A 125 9.14 19.60 8.65
C GLU A 125 10.00 20.75 9.20
N GLN A 126 9.78 21.98 8.74
CA GLN A 126 10.43 23.17 9.30
C GLN A 126 10.08 23.38 10.78
N GLU A 127 8.81 23.19 11.16
CA GLU A 127 8.37 23.29 12.54
C GLU A 127 9.01 22.22 13.44
N ILE A 128 9.14 20.98 12.94
CA ILE A 128 9.86 19.92 13.65
C ILE A 128 11.33 20.32 13.85
N GLN A 129 12.00 20.85 12.83
CA GLN A 129 13.39 21.31 12.96
C GLN A 129 13.55 22.44 13.99
N ARG A 130 12.56 23.36 14.05
CA ARG A 130 12.51 24.42 15.07
C ARG A 130 12.41 23.83 16.47
N LEU A 131 11.48 22.90 16.69
CA LEU A 131 11.29 22.24 17.98
C LEU A 131 12.49 21.39 18.41
N VAL A 132 13.17 20.71 17.47
CA VAL A 132 14.41 19.97 17.72
C VAL A 132 15.52 20.92 18.20
N SER A 133 15.66 22.07 17.54
CA SER A 133 16.66 23.09 17.94
C SER A 133 16.37 23.66 19.33
N GLU A 134 15.09 23.93 19.63
CA GLU A 134 14.65 24.40 20.95
C GLU A 134 14.87 23.36 22.05
N SER A 135 14.59 22.09 21.77
CA SER A 135 14.87 20.97 22.69
C SER A 135 16.36 20.83 22.99
N SER A 136 17.22 20.99 21.97
CA SER A 136 18.67 20.98 22.17
C SER A 136 19.12 22.12 23.08
N ARG A 137 18.61 23.34 22.87
CA ARG A 137 18.93 24.50 23.73
C ARG A 137 18.51 24.26 25.18
N LEU A 138 17.30 23.75 25.41
CA LEU A 138 16.82 23.46 26.76
C LEU A 138 17.65 22.37 27.45
N LYS A 139 18.14 21.38 26.71
CA LYS A 139 19.04 20.35 27.22
C LYS A 139 20.37 20.95 27.70
N ASP A 140 20.93 21.88 26.93
CA ASP A 140 22.17 22.58 27.30
C ASP A 140 21.97 23.45 28.56
N ASP A 141 20.85 24.18 28.65
CA ASP A 141 20.50 24.96 29.85
C ASP A 141 20.36 24.07 31.09
N LEU A 142 19.75 22.89 30.94
CA LEU A 142 19.59 21.92 32.03
C LEU A 142 20.97 21.40 32.50
N LEU A 143 21.89 21.11 31.59
CA LEU A 143 23.27 20.72 31.92
C LEU A 143 24.02 21.83 32.67
N VAL A 144 23.79 23.10 32.36
CA VAL A 144 24.37 24.23 33.11
C VAL A 144 23.78 24.28 34.52
N LYS A 145 22.47 24.12 34.67
CA LYS A 145 21.81 24.09 35.98
C LYS A 145 22.25 22.91 36.83
N GLU A 146 22.43 21.73 36.25
CA GLU A 146 22.93 20.56 36.94
C GLU A 146 24.35 20.80 37.50
N ARG A 147 25.25 21.41 36.71
CA ARG A 147 26.58 21.81 37.20
C ARG A 147 26.50 22.82 38.34
N GLN A 148 25.57 23.79 38.28
CA GLN A 148 25.36 24.75 39.38
C GLN A 148 24.93 24.04 40.67
N ILE A 149 23.96 23.12 40.57
CA ILE A 149 23.47 22.31 41.70
C ILE A 149 24.59 21.48 42.29
N GLN A 150 25.39 20.79 41.48
CA GLN A 150 26.55 20.03 41.94
C GLN A 150 27.55 20.92 42.70
N GLY A 151 27.75 22.16 42.24
CA GLY A 151 28.57 23.15 42.96
C GLY A 151 28.00 23.54 44.33
N PHE A 152 26.69 23.67 44.48
CA PHE A 152 26.05 23.90 45.78
C PHE A 152 26.17 22.69 46.72
N VAL A 153 25.93 21.48 46.20
CA VAL A 153 26.07 20.23 46.96
C VAL A 153 27.49 20.09 47.51
N LYS A 154 28.51 20.37 46.69
CA LYS A 154 29.92 20.32 47.12
C LYS A 154 30.21 21.30 48.27
N ARG A 155 29.74 22.56 48.16
CA ARG A 155 29.90 23.56 49.24
C ARG A 155 29.21 23.15 50.54
N LEU A 156 28.02 22.55 50.46
CA LEU A 156 27.32 22.04 51.63
C LEU A 156 28.07 20.87 52.29
N GLN A 157 28.66 19.97 51.49
CA GLN A 157 29.48 18.88 51.99
C GLN A 157 30.76 19.40 52.68
N GLU A 158 31.42 20.40 52.11
CA GLU A 158 32.58 21.07 52.70
C GLU A 158 32.22 21.72 54.05
N LEU A 159 31.10 22.44 54.11
CA LEU A 159 30.60 23.06 55.35
C LEU A 159 30.30 22.02 56.43
N HIS A 160 29.63 20.92 56.05
CA HIS A 160 29.35 19.81 56.98
C HIS A 160 30.64 19.18 57.52
N CYS A 161 31.67 19.05 56.67
CA CYS A 161 32.98 18.56 57.09
C CYS A 161 33.66 19.51 58.10
N MET A 162 33.60 20.82 57.85
CA MET A 162 34.11 21.85 58.78
C MET A 162 33.39 21.84 60.13
N MET A 163 32.06 21.73 60.14
CA MET A 163 31.26 21.68 61.37
C MET A 163 31.60 20.46 62.23
N ASN A 164 31.71 19.28 61.63
CA ASN A 164 32.03 18.06 62.39
C ASN A 164 33.45 18.05 62.98
N GLN A 165 34.38 18.82 62.43
CA GLN A 165 35.73 18.96 62.99
C GLN A 165 35.77 19.86 64.24
N GLN A 166 34.76 20.72 64.48
CA GLN A 166 34.74 21.65 65.61
C GLN A 166 33.99 21.15 66.86
N VAL A 167 33.23 20.05 66.77
CA VAL A 167 32.41 19.51 67.88
C VAL A 167 33.19 18.72 68.97
N PRO A 168 34.41 18.15 68.79
CA PRO A 168 34.99 17.29 69.81
C PRO A 168 35.42 17.97 71.14
N GLN A 169 35.53 19.29 71.22
CA GLN A 169 36.14 19.95 72.40
C GLN A 169 35.14 20.61 73.36
N GLY A 170 33.88 20.84 72.97
CA GLY A 170 32.92 21.58 73.81
C GLY A 170 32.19 20.76 74.86
N ASN A 171 32.00 19.45 74.64
CA ASN A 171 31.12 18.64 75.49
C ASN A 171 31.80 17.96 76.69
N GLN A 172 33.12 18.07 76.85
CA GLN A 172 33.81 17.55 78.04
C GLN A 172 33.93 18.56 79.19
N LEU A 173 33.70 19.87 78.96
CA LEU A 173 33.96 20.89 80.00
C LEU A 173 32.72 21.37 80.78
N LEU A 174 31.50 21.02 80.36
CA LEU A 174 30.27 21.52 80.98
C LEU A 174 29.62 20.55 81.99
N GLY A 175 30.06 19.29 82.04
CA GLY A 175 29.50 18.27 82.92
C GLY A 175 30.03 18.28 84.37
N GLU A 176 31.19 18.87 84.64
CA GLU A 176 31.86 18.72 85.95
C GLU A 176 31.70 19.92 86.91
N LYS A 177 31.15 21.06 86.47
CA LYS A 177 31.16 22.31 87.27
C LYS A 177 29.92 22.61 88.11
N ILE A 178 28.87 21.78 88.06
CA ILE A 178 27.58 22.10 88.71
C ILE A 178 27.31 21.28 89.99
N LEU A 179 28.14 20.30 90.35
CA LEU A 179 27.89 19.43 91.52
C LEU A 179 28.69 19.75 92.81
N SER A 180 29.43 20.86 92.90
CA SER A 180 30.36 21.09 94.03
C SER A 180 29.98 22.18 95.05
N SER A 181 28.77 22.73 95.05
CA SER A 181 28.48 23.92 95.90
C SER A 181 27.09 23.96 96.51
N VAL A 182 26.76 23.03 97.40
CA VAL A 182 25.74 23.28 98.46
C VAL A 182 26.20 22.60 99.76
N GLY A 183 26.97 23.34 100.56
CA GLY A 183 27.31 22.98 101.94
C GLY A 183 26.36 23.68 102.90
N VAL A 184 25.63 22.88 103.69
CA VAL A 184 24.67 23.28 104.72
C VAL A 184 25.44 23.66 106.00
N MET A 185 25.16 24.84 106.56
CA MET A 185 25.52 25.20 107.93
C MET A 185 24.31 25.86 108.61
N THR A 186 23.84 25.21 109.67
CA THR A 186 22.78 25.69 110.57
C THR A 186 23.42 26.05 111.91
N GLU A 187 23.39 27.33 112.28
CA GLU A 187 23.67 27.78 113.65
C GLU A 187 22.45 28.54 114.21
N PRO A 188 22.14 28.40 115.51
CA PRO A 188 21.03 29.07 116.16
C PRO A 188 21.50 30.36 116.85
N PHE A 189 20.89 31.50 116.54
CA PHE A 189 21.12 32.78 117.22
C PHE A 189 19.78 33.37 117.69
N ASP A 190 19.69 33.63 119.00
CA ASP A 190 18.64 34.42 119.65
C ASP A 190 18.95 35.92 119.46
N HIS A 191 18.13 36.65 118.69
CA HIS A 191 18.14 38.12 118.67
C HIS A 191 16.79 38.74 118.25
N ASP A 192 16.41 39.75 119.03
CA ASP A 192 15.56 40.91 118.75
C ASP A 192 14.37 40.80 117.77
N THR A 193 13.18 40.84 118.37
CA THR A 193 11.84 40.79 117.77
C THR A 193 11.57 41.85 116.68
N ALA A 194 12.37 42.92 116.60
CA ALA A 194 12.25 43.96 115.57
C ALA A 194 12.99 43.61 114.26
N GLU A 195 14.12 42.89 114.36
CA GLU A 195 14.87 42.43 113.19
C GLU A 195 14.20 41.21 112.55
N ALA A 196 13.59 40.34 113.37
CA ALA A 196 12.72 39.25 112.92
C ALA A 196 11.50 39.75 112.12
N GLN A 197 10.92 40.91 112.45
CA GLN A 197 9.82 41.49 111.67
C GLN A 197 10.29 42.08 110.34
N ARG A 198 11.50 42.69 110.29
CA ARG A 198 12.09 43.20 109.03
C ARG A 198 12.48 42.05 108.10
N LEU A 199 13.15 41.03 108.63
CA LEU A 199 13.49 39.81 107.91
C LEU A 199 12.23 39.04 107.48
N GLY A 200 11.17 39.04 108.28
CA GLY A 200 9.88 38.47 107.93
C GLY A 200 9.20 39.18 106.74
N LEU A 201 9.27 40.52 106.68
CA LEU A 201 8.78 41.32 105.56
C LEU A 201 9.64 41.16 104.30
N GLU A 202 10.97 41.13 104.43
CA GLU A 202 11.88 40.84 103.32
C GLU A 202 11.70 39.41 102.79
N ALA A 203 11.52 38.42 103.67
CA ALA A 203 11.21 37.05 103.29
C ALA A 203 9.84 36.95 102.61
N ALA A 204 8.82 37.67 103.08
CA ALA A 204 7.51 37.72 102.43
C ALA A 204 7.58 38.34 101.02
N LEU A 205 8.31 39.45 100.84
CA LEU A 205 8.56 40.07 99.54
C LEU A 205 9.42 39.22 98.61
N TRP A 206 10.35 38.43 99.18
CA TRP A 206 11.12 37.45 98.43
C TRP A 206 10.24 36.28 97.98
N CYS A 207 9.41 35.71 98.86
CA CYS A 207 8.41 34.69 98.52
C CYS A 207 7.41 35.19 97.46
N GLU A 208 6.98 36.44 97.52
CA GLU A 208 6.11 37.03 96.49
C GLU A 208 6.84 37.17 95.14
N ARG A 209 8.12 37.55 95.14
CA ARG A 209 8.94 37.60 93.92
C ARG A 209 9.19 36.21 93.33
N VAL A 210 9.49 35.24 94.18
CA VAL A 210 9.71 33.85 93.77
C VAL A 210 8.44 33.28 93.18
N THR A 211 7.29 33.42 93.83
CA THR A 211 6.00 32.94 93.30
C THR A 211 5.60 33.64 91.99
N LYS A 212 5.85 34.95 91.85
CA LYS A 212 5.68 35.66 90.56
C LYS A 212 6.59 35.07 89.47
N SER A 213 7.87 34.84 89.78
CA SER A 213 8.80 34.23 88.81
C SER A 213 8.40 32.80 88.44
N GLU A 214 7.94 31.99 89.39
CA GLU A 214 7.48 30.63 89.15
C GLU A 214 6.22 30.60 88.27
N THR A 215 5.26 31.49 88.52
CA THR A 215 4.06 31.59 87.68
C THR A 215 4.38 32.07 86.26
N GLU A 216 5.38 32.94 86.10
CA GLU A 216 5.87 33.39 84.79
C GLU A 216 6.62 32.27 84.05
N ILE A 217 7.45 31.49 84.74
CA ILE A 217 8.08 30.28 84.21
C ILE A 217 7.04 29.24 83.78
N LEU A 218 5.97 29.06 84.57
CA LEU A 218 4.90 28.13 84.21
C LEU A 218 4.09 28.62 83.00
N ARG A 219 3.83 29.93 82.87
CA ARG A 219 3.20 30.50 81.67
C ARG A 219 4.06 30.29 80.43
N THR A 220 5.32 30.70 80.49
CA THR A 220 6.26 30.54 79.36
C THR A 220 6.41 29.07 78.96
N LYS A 221 6.46 28.15 79.93
CA LYS A 221 6.44 26.70 79.67
C LYS A 221 5.16 26.24 78.95
N CYS A 222 3.99 26.73 79.35
CA CYS A 222 2.72 26.44 78.68
C CYS A 222 2.68 27.00 77.26
N ASP A 223 3.19 28.21 77.03
CA ASP A 223 3.24 28.83 75.71
C ASP A 223 4.22 28.10 74.78
N LEU A 224 5.41 27.75 75.27
CA LEU A 224 6.37 26.89 74.57
C LEU A 224 5.75 25.54 74.18
N LYS A 225 5.01 24.91 75.09
CA LYS A 225 4.32 23.65 74.82
C LYS A 225 3.30 23.80 73.69
N ARG A 226 2.48 24.86 73.70
CA ARG A 226 1.51 25.13 72.62
C ARG A 226 2.20 25.38 71.27
N VAL A 227 3.29 26.13 71.26
CA VAL A 227 4.08 26.38 70.05
C VAL A 227 4.65 25.08 69.51
N MET A 228 5.24 24.23 70.36
CA MET A 228 5.74 22.93 69.96
C MET A 228 4.64 22.02 69.40
N GLU A 229 3.48 21.96 70.05
CA GLU A 229 2.33 21.18 69.56
C GLU A 229 1.82 21.71 68.21
N SER A 230 1.73 23.02 68.04
CA SER A 230 1.38 23.65 66.75
C SER A 230 2.38 23.27 65.64
N GLN A 231 3.69 23.43 65.90
CA GLN A 231 4.74 23.05 64.96
C GLN A 231 4.70 21.56 64.63
N GLN A 232 4.44 20.69 65.61
CA GLN A 232 4.30 19.26 65.39
C GLN A 232 3.14 18.93 64.45
N THR A 233 1.98 19.61 64.59
CA THR A 233 0.85 19.41 63.67
C THR A 233 1.16 19.91 62.25
N GLU A 234 1.94 20.98 62.11
CA GLU A 234 2.37 21.51 60.81
C GLU A 234 3.34 20.56 60.11
N VAL A 235 4.31 20.01 60.84
CA VAL A 235 5.24 18.98 60.33
C VAL A 235 4.46 17.75 59.84
N LEU A 236 3.45 17.30 60.58
CA LEU A 236 2.60 16.17 60.15
C LEU A 236 1.81 16.50 58.87
N LYS A 237 1.27 17.72 58.74
CA LYS A 237 0.58 18.17 57.52
C LYS A 237 1.52 18.19 56.31
N LEU A 238 2.71 18.75 56.46
CA LEU A 238 3.71 18.80 55.39
C LEU A 238 4.21 17.42 55.01
N THR A 239 4.42 16.53 55.99
CA THR A 239 4.81 15.13 55.74
C THR A 239 3.75 14.40 54.90
N LYS A 240 2.46 14.58 55.23
CA LYS A 240 1.37 14.01 54.44
C LYS A 240 1.32 14.57 53.02
N GLN A 241 1.46 15.88 52.86
CA GLN A 241 1.51 16.50 51.53
C GLN A 241 2.68 15.97 50.70
N LEU A 242 3.87 15.83 51.29
CA LEU A 242 5.05 15.28 50.63
C LEU A 242 4.81 13.83 50.18
N GLN A 243 4.16 13.01 51.02
CA GLN A 243 3.78 11.65 50.68
C GLN A 243 2.78 11.61 49.50
N ASP A 244 1.78 12.49 49.48
CA ASP A 244 0.82 12.60 48.38
C ASP A 244 1.50 13.01 47.06
N TYR A 245 2.43 13.97 47.12
CA TYR A 245 3.24 14.36 45.95
C TYR A 245 4.10 13.21 45.44
N GLN A 246 4.68 12.43 46.34
CA GLN A 246 5.52 11.29 45.98
C GLN A 246 4.71 10.17 45.32
N LEU A 247 3.48 9.92 45.78
CA LEU A 247 2.55 8.99 45.12
C LEU A 247 2.15 9.47 43.71
N ARG A 248 1.82 10.76 43.55
CA ARG A 248 1.47 11.35 42.25
C ARG A 248 2.65 11.29 41.28
N LEU A 249 3.87 11.56 41.75
CA LEU A 249 5.08 11.46 40.94
C LEU A 249 5.33 10.03 40.46
N ASN A 250 5.16 9.05 41.35
CA ASN A 250 5.30 7.64 40.99
C ASN A 250 4.23 7.18 39.97
N ALA A 251 2.99 7.65 40.11
CA ALA A 251 1.92 7.38 39.15
C ALA A 251 2.24 7.99 37.77
N ALA A 252 2.66 9.26 37.71
CA ALA A 252 3.07 9.91 36.47
C ALA A 252 4.26 9.23 35.80
N ASN A 253 5.22 8.73 36.60
CA ASN A 253 6.35 7.95 36.08
C ASN A 253 5.90 6.63 35.45
N LEU A 254 4.92 5.94 36.05
CA LEU A 254 4.37 4.71 35.49
C LEU A 254 3.62 4.97 34.17
N ASP A 255 2.80 6.02 34.12
CA ASP A 255 2.09 6.43 32.91
C ASP A 255 3.06 6.79 31.79
N SER A 256 4.14 7.53 32.11
CA SER A 256 5.21 7.87 31.16
C SER A 256 5.89 6.62 30.60
N GLN A 257 6.18 5.62 31.45
CA GLN A 257 6.73 4.34 30.99
C GLN A 257 5.77 3.58 30.08
N GLN A 258 4.47 3.59 30.38
CA GLN A 258 3.46 2.95 29.55
C GLN A 258 3.34 3.65 28.19
N LEU A 259 3.32 4.98 28.16
CA LEU A 259 3.29 5.76 26.94
C LEU A 259 4.54 5.50 26.07
N HIS A 260 5.71 5.40 26.70
CA HIS A 260 6.96 5.06 26.01
C HIS A 260 6.90 3.68 25.35
N LYS A 261 6.35 2.66 26.03
CA LYS A 261 6.14 1.33 25.45
C LYS A 261 5.18 1.36 24.25
N GLN A 262 4.11 2.15 24.33
CA GLN A 262 3.18 2.33 23.20
C GLN A 262 3.87 3.03 22.02
N LEU A 263 4.67 4.06 22.29
CA LEU A 263 5.44 4.78 21.27
C LEU A 263 6.45 3.88 20.55
N GLU A 264 7.17 3.03 21.28
CA GLU A 264 8.08 2.07 20.64
C GLU A 264 7.34 0.99 19.82
N ALA A 265 6.15 0.57 20.26
CA ALA A 265 5.31 -0.35 19.49
C ALA A 265 4.79 0.27 18.19
N THR A 266 4.30 1.51 18.23
CA THR A 266 3.83 2.23 17.03
C THR A 266 4.99 2.54 16.10
N LYS A 267 6.15 2.93 16.62
CA LYS A 267 7.38 3.13 15.82
C LYS A 267 7.78 1.87 15.07
N LYS A 268 7.71 0.70 15.71
CA LYS A 268 7.96 -0.59 15.06
C LYS A 268 6.94 -0.90 13.96
N GLN A 269 5.65 -0.61 14.19
CA GLN A 269 4.61 -0.78 13.17
C GLN A 269 4.81 0.16 11.97
N VAL A 270 5.15 1.42 12.22
CA VAL A 270 5.45 2.39 11.15
C VAL A 270 6.63 1.88 10.31
N SER A 271 7.73 1.45 10.94
CA SER A 271 8.88 0.87 10.22
C SER A 271 8.47 -0.32 9.36
N GLN A 272 7.69 -1.27 9.88
CA GLN A 272 7.22 -2.43 9.12
C GLN A 272 6.35 -2.03 7.92
N LYS A 273 5.47 -1.04 8.09
CA LYS A 273 4.62 -0.54 7.01
C LYS A 273 5.42 0.23 5.97
N THR A 274 6.45 0.97 6.37
CA THR A 274 7.39 1.61 5.45
C THR A 274 8.11 0.58 4.59
N ASP A 275 8.59 -0.52 5.17
CA ASP A 275 9.25 -1.61 4.43
C ASP A 275 8.28 -2.32 3.47
N GLU A 276 7.01 -2.53 3.88
CA GLU A 276 5.95 -3.10 3.04
C GLU A 276 5.66 -2.20 1.84
N VAL A 277 5.53 -0.88 2.06
CA VAL A 277 5.32 0.11 0.99
C VAL A 277 6.50 0.12 0.02
N ALA A 278 7.74 0.10 0.51
CA ALA A 278 8.93 0.05 -0.34
C ALA A 278 8.98 -1.22 -1.21
N CYS A 279 8.59 -2.37 -0.64
CA CYS A 279 8.50 -3.64 -1.37
C CYS A 279 7.42 -3.60 -2.47
N LEU A 280 6.24 -3.05 -2.17
CA LEU A 280 5.17 -2.90 -3.14
C LEU A 280 5.53 -1.91 -4.26
N GLN A 281 6.18 -0.78 -3.93
CA GLN A 281 6.68 0.18 -4.91
C GLN A 281 7.65 -0.48 -5.90
N LYS A 282 8.59 -1.30 -5.40
CA LYS A 282 9.50 -2.07 -6.26
C LYS A 282 8.74 -2.99 -7.22
N LYS A 283 7.74 -3.73 -6.73
CA LYS A 283 6.92 -4.63 -7.57
C LYS A 283 6.15 -3.88 -8.66
N VAL A 284 5.62 -2.70 -8.37
CA VAL A 284 4.94 -1.86 -9.36
C VAL A 284 5.92 -1.45 -10.47
N VAL A 285 7.14 -1.02 -10.10
CA VAL A 285 8.18 -0.68 -11.06
C VAL A 285 8.58 -1.88 -11.94
N ASP A 286 8.71 -3.07 -11.35
CA ASP A 286 9.07 -4.30 -12.08
C ASP A 286 7.96 -4.70 -13.09
N ILE A 287 6.68 -4.58 -12.71
CA ILE A 287 5.54 -4.85 -13.59
C ILE A 287 5.48 -3.83 -14.73
N ASP A 288 5.68 -2.55 -14.44
CA ASP A 288 5.71 -1.49 -15.44
C ASP A 288 6.84 -1.67 -16.44
N LEU A 289 8.02 -2.08 -15.97
CA LEU A 289 9.16 -2.39 -16.84
C LEU A 289 8.83 -3.56 -17.76
N SER A 290 8.35 -4.68 -17.20
CA SER A 290 7.92 -5.86 -17.97
C SER A 290 6.83 -5.52 -19.00
N ALA A 291 5.86 -4.68 -18.64
CA ALA A 291 4.80 -4.23 -19.55
C ALA A 291 5.32 -3.31 -20.67
N ARG A 292 6.36 -2.50 -20.42
CA ARG A 292 7.03 -1.71 -21.48
C ARG A 292 7.82 -2.62 -22.42
N ASP A 293 8.52 -3.60 -21.89
CA ASP A 293 9.32 -4.55 -22.68
C ASP A 293 8.42 -5.40 -23.59
N MET A 294 7.32 -5.92 -23.06
CA MET A 294 6.31 -6.66 -23.85
C MET A 294 5.72 -5.78 -24.96
N ARG A 295 5.35 -4.53 -24.68
CA ARG A 295 4.84 -3.61 -25.71
C ARG A 295 5.87 -3.32 -26.79
N THR A 296 7.13 -3.16 -26.41
CA THR A 296 8.24 -2.92 -27.34
C THR A 296 8.46 -4.12 -28.24
N ALA A 297 8.47 -5.33 -27.67
CA ALA A 297 8.59 -6.58 -28.42
C ALA A 297 7.43 -6.78 -29.42
N LEU A 298 6.19 -6.59 -28.98
CA LEU A 298 5.01 -6.69 -29.85
C LEU A 298 5.02 -5.64 -30.96
N THR A 299 5.46 -4.41 -30.68
CA THR A 299 5.56 -3.35 -31.68
C THR A 299 6.60 -3.72 -32.75
N ALA A 300 7.74 -4.29 -32.36
CA ALA A 300 8.76 -4.77 -33.28
C ALA A 300 8.24 -5.93 -34.15
N GLU A 301 7.54 -6.90 -33.56
CA GLU A 301 6.96 -8.03 -34.31
C GLU A 301 5.90 -7.55 -35.32
N VAL A 302 5.01 -6.63 -34.93
CA VAL A 302 4.00 -6.06 -35.85
C VAL A 302 4.67 -5.33 -37.02
N ALA A 303 5.74 -4.57 -36.77
CA ALA A 303 6.51 -3.91 -37.82
C ALA A 303 7.14 -4.92 -38.79
N GLU A 304 7.79 -5.96 -38.26
CA GLU A 304 8.39 -7.03 -39.07
C GLU A 304 7.35 -7.75 -39.94
N LYS A 305 6.20 -8.10 -39.36
CA LYS A 305 5.10 -8.73 -40.11
C LYS A 305 4.52 -7.79 -41.17
N HIS A 306 4.44 -6.49 -40.90
CA HIS A 306 4.02 -5.51 -41.89
C HIS A 306 4.98 -5.45 -43.08
N ASP A 307 6.29 -5.42 -42.81
CA ASP A 307 7.33 -5.45 -43.84
C ASP A 307 7.27 -6.74 -44.68
N GLN A 308 7.02 -7.89 -44.05
CA GLN A 308 6.79 -9.17 -44.75
C GLN A 308 5.56 -9.11 -45.68
N ILE A 309 4.43 -8.55 -45.20
CA ILE A 309 3.22 -8.39 -46.03
C ILE A 309 3.51 -7.49 -47.24
N LEU A 310 4.25 -6.39 -47.05
CA LEU A 310 4.63 -5.50 -48.15
C LEU A 310 5.57 -6.17 -49.15
N ALA A 311 6.46 -7.05 -48.70
CA ALA A 311 7.30 -7.87 -49.57
C ALA A 311 6.46 -8.82 -50.43
N TYR A 312 5.55 -9.58 -49.83
CA TYR A 312 4.68 -10.49 -50.57
C TYR A 312 3.75 -9.78 -51.55
N ARG A 313 3.26 -8.58 -51.22
CA ARG A 313 2.47 -7.77 -52.16
C ARG A 313 3.26 -7.37 -53.40
N ARG A 314 4.54 -7.00 -53.23
CA ARG A 314 5.43 -6.67 -54.36
C ARG A 314 5.70 -7.90 -55.23
N GLU A 315 5.93 -9.05 -54.61
CA GLU A 315 6.12 -10.32 -55.33
C GLU A 315 4.87 -10.74 -56.10
N SER A 316 3.68 -10.64 -55.50
CA SER A 316 2.39 -10.91 -56.18
C SER A 316 2.22 -10.04 -57.42
N GLN A 317 2.47 -8.73 -57.30
CA GLN A 317 2.39 -7.81 -58.45
C GLN A 317 3.38 -8.16 -59.55
N GLN A 318 4.60 -8.56 -59.19
CA GLN A 318 5.61 -8.98 -60.16
C GLN A 318 5.17 -10.24 -60.91
N MET A 319 4.61 -11.23 -60.20
CA MET A 319 4.11 -12.46 -60.81
C MET A 319 2.88 -12.20 -61.70
N GLU A 320 1.97 -11.33 -61.29
CA GLU A 320 0.82 -10.91 -62.09
C GLU A 320 1.25 -10.25 -63.41
N GLU A 321 2.26 -9.37 -63.36
CA GLU A 321 2.81 -8.75 -64.56
C GLU A 321 3.51 -9.77 -65.49
N GLN A 322 4.21 -10.76 -64.93
CA GLN A 322 4.79 -11.86 -65.73
C GLN A 322 3.71 -12.66 -66.46
N VAL A 323 2.60 -12.97 -65.78
CA VAL A 323 1.46 -13.66 -66.40
C VAL A 323 0.88 -12.81 -67.53
N ARG A 324 0.67 -11.51 -67.31
CA ARG A 324 0.18 -10.58 -68.34
C ARG A 324 1.09 -10.54 -69.58
N GLN A 325 2.41 -10.55 -69.37
CA GLN A 325 3.38 -10.60 -70.47
C GLN A 325 3.35 -11.94 -71.22
N ALA A 326 3.24 -13.06 -70.51
CA ALA A 326 3.12 -14.39 -71.11
C ALA A 326 1.84 -14.54 -71.94
N ASP A 327 0.72 -14.00 -71.46
CA ASP A 327 -0.56 -13.97 -72.18
C ASP A 327 -0.44 -13.15 -73.47
N MET A 328 0.19 -11.97 -73.39
CA MET A 328 0.45 -11.11 -74.56
C MET A 328 1.32 -11.83 -75.60
N GLN A 329 2.35 -12.57 -75.18
CA GLN A 329 3.18 -13.38 -76.07
C GLN A 329 2.40 -14.54 -76.70
N THR A 330 1.53 -15.20 -75.94
CA THR A 330 0.69 -16.30 -76.44
C THR A 330 -0.28 -15.80 -77.51
N HIS A 331 -0.95 -14.68 -77.25
CA HIS A 331 -1.83 -14.02 -78.23
C HIS A 331 -1.10 -13.67 -79.53
N PHE A 332 0.11 -13.10 -79.43
CA PHE A 332 0.93 -12.79 -80.60
C PHE A 332 1.29 -14.05 -81.42
N LYS A 333 1.71 -15.13 -80.74
CA LYS A 333 2.01 -16.42 -81.41
C LYS A 333 0.77 -17.00 -82.08
N ASP A 334 -0.40 -16.92 -81.44
CA ASP A 334 -1.66 -17.39 -81.99
C ASP A 334 -2.09 -16.61 -83.24
N ASP A 335 -1.85 -15.30 -83.27
CA ASP A 335 -2.12 -14.46 -84.44
C ASP A 335 -1.23 -14.87 -85.63
N ILE A 336 0.06 -15.13 -85.40
CA ILE A 336 0.97 -15.65 -86.43
C ILE A 336 0.48 -17.02 -86.93
N ILE A 337 0.18 -17.94 -86.02
CA ILE A 337 -0.31 -19.28 -86.37
C ILE A 337 -1.60 -19.17 -87.18
N ARG A 338 -2.51 -18.25 -86.81
CA ARG A 338 -3.76 -18.00 -87.52
C ARG A 338 -3.49 -17.53 -88.94
N GLU A 339 -2.56 -16.60 -89.15
CA GLU A 339 -2.22 -16.09 -90.48
C GLU A 339 -1.54 -17.16 -91.34
N MET A 340 -0.54 -17.88 -90.78
CA MET A 340 0.10 -19.01 -91.47
C MET A 340 -0.91 -20.10 -91.87
N ARG A 341 -1.90 -20.40 -91.01
CA ARG A 341 -2.97 -21.35 -91.34
C ARG A 341 -3.84 -20.87 -92.51
N LYS A 342 -4.09 -19.55 -92.64
CA LYS A 342 -4.79 -18.99 -93.81
C LYS A 342 -3.96 -19.14 -95.08
N ASP A 343 -2.66 -18.83 -95.03
CA ASP A 343 -1.75 -18.98 -96.18
C ASP A 343 -1.69 -20.42 -96.67
N ILE A 344 -1.56 -21.39 -95.75
CA ILE A 344 -1.59 -22.81 -96.08
C ILE A 344 -2.92 -23.18 -96.74
N LYS A 345 -4.05 -22.69 -96.21
CA LYS A 345 -5.38 -22.96 -96.78
C LYS A 345 -5.50 -22.39 -98.20
N MET A 346 -5.01 -21.17 -98.44
CA MET A 346 -4.99 -20.55 -99.77
C MET A 346 -4.08 -21.30 -100.74
N LEU A 347 -2.87 -21.68 -100.32
CA LEU A 347 -1.94 -22.47 -101.14
C LEU A 347 -2.54 -23.82 -101.51
N ARG A 348 -3.15 -24.53 -100.55
CA ARG A 348 -3.87 -25.80 -100.83
C ARG A 348 -4.97 -25.60 -101.86
N ALA A 349 -5.80 -24.57 -101.71
CA ALA A 349 -6.87 -24.27 -102.67
C ALA A 349 -6.31 -23.98 -104.08
N ARG A 350 -5.19 -23.26 -104.18
CA ARG A 350 -4.50 -22.99 -105.46
C ARG A 350 -3.94 -24.26 -106.09
N VAL A 351 -3.29 -25.14 -105.31
CA VAL A 351 -2.78 -26.42 -105.80
C VAL A 351 -3.93 -27.30 -106.31
N THR A 352 -5.03 -27.40 -105.56
CA THR A 352 -6.22 -28.14 -105.99
C THR A 352 -6.85 -27.57 -107.27
N ALA A 353 -6.78 -26.25 -107.50
CA ALA A 353 -7.27 -25.64 -108.73
C ALA A 353 -6.38 -25.89 -109.95
N LEU A 354 -5.08 -26.09 -109.77
CA LEU A 354 -4.11 -26.29 -110.86
C LEU A 354 -4.01 -27.75 -111.31
N ASP A 355 -4.30 -28.72 -110.44
CA ASP A 355 -4.30 -30.14 -110.80
C ASP A 355 -5.41 -30.91 -110.07
N PRO A 356 -6.61 -31.03 -110.68
CA PRO A 356 -7.72 -31.81 -110.13
C PRO A 356 -7.43 -33.31 -110.06
N SER A 357 -6.43 -33.81 -110.80
CA SER A 357 -6.14 -35.25 -110.92
C SER A 357 -5.34 -35.83 -109.75
N TYR A 358 -4.83 -34.98 -108.86
CA TYR A 358 -4.06 -35.40 -107.68
C TYR A 358 -4.93 -35.79 -106.46
N LEU A 359 -6.27 -35.79 -106.58
CA LEU A 359 -7.19 -36.15 -105.48
C LEU A 359 -7.68 -37.60 -105.48
N ASP A 360 -7.30 -38.44 -106.45
CA ASP A 360 -7.71 -39.85 -106.53
C ASP A 360 -6.74 -40.84 -105.87
N ILE A 361 -6.03 -40.42 -104.80
CA ILE A 361 -5.29 -41.37 -103.95
C ILE A 361 -6.23 -41.86 -102.84
N PRO A 362 -6.64 -43.15 -102.84
CA PRO A 362 -7.60 -43.69 -101.88
C PRO A 362 -7.11 -43.56 -100.43
N PRO A 363 -7.99 -43.27 -99.46
CA PRO A 363 -7.60 -43.01 -98.07
C PRO A 363 -7.09 -44.23 -97.28
N ASP A 364 -7.04 -45.43 -97.88
CA ASP A 364 -6.85 -46.68 -97.14
C ASP A 364 -5.42 -47.02 -96.71
N ASN A 365 -4.39 -46.32 -97.19
CA ASN A 365 -3.00 -46.60 -96.82
C ASN A 365 -2.36 -45.62 -95.81
N ARG A 366 -3.14 -44.74 -95.16
CA ARG A 366 -2.60 -43.79 -94.16
C ARG A 366 -2.53 -44.29 -92.71
N ARG A 367 -2.53 -45.61 -92.49
CA ARG A 367 -2.53 -46.21 -91.14
C ARG A 367 -1.17 -46.66 -90.59
N CYS A 368 -0.04 -46.42 -91.25
CA CYS A 368 1.22 -47.12 -90.87
C CYS A 368 2.53 -46.31 -90.84
N LEU A 369 2.52 -44.98 -90.76
CA LEU A 369 3.77 -44.20 -90.58
C LEU A 369 3.82 -43.33 -89.31
N ALA A 370 2.84 -43.45 -88.41
CA ALA A 370 2.87 -42.77 -87.11
C ALA A 370 3.70 -43.50 -86.03
N SER A 371 4.32 -44.64 -86.35
CA SER A 371 5.08 -45.48 -85.41
C SER A 371 6.61 -45.36 -85.52
N GLN A 372 7.14 -44.44 -86.34
CA GLN A 372 8.58 -44.17 -86.45
C GLN A 372 8.94 -42.69 -86.24
N ILE A 373 8.23 -42.01 -85.35
CA ILE A 373 8.83 -40.83 -84.71
C ILE A 373 9.72 -41.40 -83.60
N PRO A 374 11.06 -41.36 -83.71
CA PRO A 374 11.90 -41.72 -82.59
C PRO A 374 11.46 -40.86 -81.41
N ALA A 375 11.33 -41.48 -80.24
CA ALA A 375 11.19 -40.76 -78.98
C ALA A 375 12.39 -39.82 -78.86
N LEU A 376 12.29 -38.62 -79.44
CA LEU A 376 13.08 -37.49 -79.03
C LEU A 376 12.59 -37.24 -77.62
N ASP A 377 13.41 -37.66 -76.67
CA ASP A 377 13.35 -37.22 -75.30
C ASP A 377 13.05 -35.72 -75.32
N ASN A 378 11.78 -35.42 -75.08
CA ASN A 378 11.32 -34.10 -74.75
C ASN A 378 11.73 -33.86 -73.29
N THR A 379 13.02 -33.97 -73.01
CA THR A 379 13.72 -33.02 -72.14
C THR A 379 13.63 -31.68 -72.86
N SER A 380 12.41 -31.12 -72.88
CA SER A 380 12.19 -29.70 -72.98
C SER A 380 12.88 -29.12 -71.76
N SER A 381 14.18 -28.85 -71.93
CA SER A 381 14.86 -27.86 -71.15
C SER A 381 14.02 -26.60 -71.28
N TYR A 382 13.18 -26.37 -70.27
CA TYR A 382 12.92 -25.01 -69.83
C TYR A 382 14.30 -24.42 -69.53
N GLN A 383 14.96 -23.90 -70.56
CA GLN A 383 15.94 -22.84 -70.41
C GLN A 383 15.13 -21.66 -69.86
N ASN A 384 15.01 -21.68 -68.54
CA ASN A 384 14.72 -20.53 -67.73
C ASN A 384 15.65 -19.40 -68.23
N PRO A 385 15.14 -18.31 -68.81
CA PRO A 385 16.00 -17.18 -69.13
C PRO A 385 16.55 -16.68 -67.79
N GLN A 386 17.87 -16.86 -67.63
CA GLN A 386 18.73 -16.29 -66.60
C GLN A 386 18.01 -15.33 -65.65
N SER A 387 17.61 -15.86 -64.49
CA SER A 387 17.48 -15.06 -63.28
C SER A 387 18.86 -14.48 -62.97
N PHE A 388 19.08 -13.23 -63.36
CA PHE A 388 20.07 -12.37 -62.73
C PHE A 388 19.62 -12.14 -61.27
N SER A 389 19.88 -13.10 -60.39
CA SER A 389 19.82 -12.91 -58.94
C SER A 389 21.19 -12.48 -58.44
N ASP A 390 21.56 -11.25 -58.80
CA ASP A 390 22.65 -10.52 -58.15
C ASP A 390 22.05 -9.73 -56.97
N HIS A 391 21.57 -10.46 -55.96
CA HIS A 391 21.18 -9.89 -54.68
C HIS A 391 22.00 -10.53 -53.57
N LYS A 392 23.17 -9.91 -53.35
CA LYS A 392 23.89 -9.91 -52.09
C LYS A 392 22.92 -9.53 -50.96
N HIS A 393 22.34 -10.52 -50.29
CA HIS A 393 21.86 -10.32 -48.93
C HIS A 393 23.09 -10.24 -48.02
N HIS A 394 23.60 -9.02 -47.83
CA HIS A 394 24.33 -8.67 -46.63
C HIS A 394 23.39 -8.88 -45.44
N HIS A 395 23.59 -9.98 -44.71
CA HIS A 395 23.30 -10.01 -43.29
C HIS A 395 24.18 -8.96 -42.61
N PRO A 396 23.64 -7.98 -41.88
CA PRO A 396 24.41 -7.36 -40.82
C PRO A 396 24.45 -8.36 -39.67
N LEU A 397 25.61 -9.03 -39.53
CA LEU A 397 26.05 -9.52 -38.24
C LEU A 397 26.17 -8.30 -37.33
N HIS A 398 25.13 -8.02 -36.54
CA HIS A 398 25.30 -7.21 -35.35
C HIS A 398 25.98 -8.08 -34.30
N GLN A 399 27.31 -8.12 -34.39
CA GLN A 399 28.14 -8.17 -33.19
C GLN A 399 27.89 -6.86 -32.44
N ASN A 400 27.42 -6.96 -31.20
CA ASN A 400 27.70 -5.97 -30.17
C ASN A 400 27.62 -6.64 -28.80
N ASN A 401 28.82 -6.86 -28.26
CA ASN A 401 29.20 -6.61 -26.88
C ASN A 401 28.45 -7.36 -25.78
N VAL A 402 28.98 -8.55 -25.52
CA VAL A 402 29.31 -9.03 -24.18
C VAL A 402 29.97 -7.91 -23.37
N CYS A 403 29.28 -7.39 -22.35
CA CYS A 403 29.93 -6.76 -21.21
C CYS A 403 30.22 -7.85 -20.17
N HIS A 404 31.50 -8.01 -19.85
CA HIS A 404 31.98 -8.74 -18.68
C HIS A 404 31.37 -8.15 -17.41
N HIS A 405 30.65 -8.96 -16.64
CA HIS A 405 30.66 -8.83 -15.19
C HIS A 405 30.87 -10.21 -14.57
N SER A 406 31.88 -10.22 -13.71
CA SER A 406 32.51 -11.35 -13.04
C SER A 406 31.55 -12.16 -12.19
N GLU A 407 31.86 -13.46 -12.07
CA GLU A 407 31.40 -14.35 -11.01
C GLU A 407 31.66 -13.74 -9.60
N PRO A 408 31.01 -14.28 -8.55
CA PRO A 408 31.61 -15.46 -7.90
C PRO A 408 30.62 -16.61 -7.64
N SER A 409 31.04 -17.81 -8.06
CA SER A 409 31.21 -19.00 -7.22
C SER A 409 30.22 -19.23 -6.07
N GLY A 410 29.43 -20.30 -6.18
CA GLY A 410 28.77 -20.92 -5.04
C GLY A 410 27.92 -22.15 -5.38
N ALA A 411 28.59 -23.27 -5.63
CA ALA A 411 28.19 -24.67 -5.42
C ALA A 411 26.69 -25.06 -5.50
N GLU A 412 26.36 -26.02 -6.39
CA GLU A 412 25.79 -27.32 -5.97
C GLU A 412 25.67 -28.35 -7.11
N LYS A 413 26.51 -29.38 -6.98
CA LYS A 413 26.30 -30.82 -7.22
C LYS A 413 25.26 -31.26 -8.27
N THR A 414 25.79 -31.83 -9.37
CA THR A 414 25.64 -33.24 -9.82
C THR A 414 24.46 -34.06 -9.25
N CYS A 415 23.76 -34.96 -9.96
CA CYS A 415 23.75 -35.51 -11.33
C CYS A 415 22.81 -36.75 -11.26
N HIS A 416 22.28 -37.18 -12.41
CA HIS A 416 21.81 -38.55 -12.74
C HIS A 416 20.47 -38.99 -12.10
N SER A 417 19.55 -39.67 -12.78
CA SER A 417 19.59 -40.44 -14.03
C SER A 417 18.18 -40.69 -14.55
N SER A 418 18.11 -40.84 -15.88
CA SER A 418 16.98 -41.23 -16.74
C SER A 418 16.66 -42.75 -16.58
N PRO A 419 15.91 -43.42 -17.49
CA PRO A 419 14.43 -43.46 -17.64
C PRO A 419 13.90 -44.91 -17.60
N GLU A 420 12.57 -45.14 -17.51
CA GLU A 420 12.00 -46.37 -18.11
C GLU A 420 10.49 -46.32 -18.40
N LYS A 421 10.15 -46.96 -19.53
CA LYS A 421 8.84 -47.12 -20.17
C LYS A 421 7.99 -48.15 -19.42
N LEU A 422 6.66 -48.04 -19.47
CA LEU A 422 5.77 -49.16 -19.82
C LEU A 422 4.30 -48.73 -20.01
N GLN A 423 3.70 -49.36 -21.02
CA GLN A 423 2.29 -49.31 -21.44
C GLN A 423 1.34 -49.83 -20.36
N GLN A 424 0.09 -49.34 -20.32
CA GLN A 424 -1.15 -50.17 -20.46
C GLN A 424 -2.46 -49.38 -20.29
N ARG A 425 -3.36 -49.63 -21.26
CA ARG A 425 -4.85 -49.56 -21.37
C ARG A 425 -5.77 -49.00 -20.26
N PRO A 426 -6.97 -48.49 -20.63
CA PRO A 426 -7.95 -47.89 -19.73
C PRO A 426 -8.97 -48.90 -19.17
N ARG A 427 -9.46 -48.65 -17.95
CA ARG A 427 -10.62 -49.34 -17.35
C ARG A 427 -11.79 -48.37 -17.16
N ARG A 428 -12.95 -48.73 -17.73
CA ARG A 428 -14.29 -48.29 -17.28
C ARG A 428 -14.57 -48.86 -15.88
N PRO A 429 -15.42 -48.21 -15.06
CA PRO A 429 -16.85 -48.61 -14.94
C PRO A 429 -17.73 -47.37 -14.60
N SER A 430 -19.05 -47.35 -14.40
CA SER A 430 -20.21 -48.23 -14.57
C SER A 430 -21.45 -47.33 -14.34
N LYS A 431 -22.54 -47.63 -15.04
CA LYS A 431 -23.86 -46.97 -14.90
C LYS A 431 -24.56 -47.46 -13.61
N SER A 432 -25.20 -46.54 -12.88
CA SER A 432 -26.32 -46.84 -11.96
C SER A 432 -27.27 -45.62 -11.95
N ARG A 433 -28.43 -45.71 -12.61
CA ARG A 433 -29.75 -46.09 -12.05
C ARG A 433 -30.32 -45.01 -11.10
N LEU A 434 -31.09 -44.07 -11.67
CA LEU A 434 -31.97 -43.15 -10.96
C LEU A 434 -33.42 -43.57 -11.25
N SER A 435 -34.15 -43.92 -10.20
CA SER A 435 -35.59 -44.19 -10.24
C SER A 435 -36.30 -43.22 -9.28
N HIS A 436 -37.05 -42.29 -9.87
CA HIS A 436 -38.46 -41.99 -9.62
C HIS A 436 -39.06 -41.82 -8.19
N ILE A 437 -39.66 -40.62 -8.02
CA ILE A 437 -41.03 -40.30 -7.47
C ILE A 437 -41.15 -40.13 -5.93
N PRO A 438 -42.03 -39.26 -5.36
CA PRO A 438 -42.68 -38.02 -5.85
C PRO A 438 -42.65 -36.82 -4.87
N GLU A 439 -43.06 -35.67 -5.40
CA GLU A 439 -43.64 -34.53 -4.66
C GLU A 439 -45.05 -34.87 -4.13
N THR A 440 -45.32 -34.54 -2.86
CA THR A 440 -46.66 -34.07 -2.40
C THR A 440 -46.56 -33.37 -1.04
N GLY A 441 -46.98 -32.11 -1.00
CA GLY A 441 -47.85 -31.51 0.03
C GLY A 441 -47.31 -31.27 1.44
N ILE A 442 -47.49 -30.04 1.95
CA ILE A 442 -48.43 -29.73 3.05
C ILE A 442 -48.35 -28.21 3.36
N ASN A 443 -49.46 -27.53 3.07
CA ASN A 443 -49.85 -26.27 3.71
C ASN A 443 -50.47 -26.59 5.08
N LYS A 444 -50.21 -25.72 6.07
CA LYS A 444 -50.98 -25.38 7.30
C LYS A 444 -50.12 -25.44 8.56
N LEU A 445 -49.85 -24.28 9.17
CA LEU A 445 -50.33 -24.01 10.53
C LEU A 445 -50.27 -22.51 10.83
N VAL A 446 -51.45 -21.91 10.88
CA VAL A 446 -51.74 -20.67 11.60
C VAL A 446 -52.01 -21.06 13.05
N GLU A 447 -51.72 -20.13 13.96
CA GLU A 447 -52.39 -19.86 15.23
C GLU A 447 -51.61 -20.06 16.56
N LEU A 448 -51.75 -19.03 17.40
CA LEU A 448 -51.60 -18.95 18.86
C LEU A 448 -50.21 -18.67 19.48
N SER A 449 -49.94 -17.39 19.75
CA SER A 449 -49.91 -16.92 21.15
C SER A 449 -49.85 -15.39 21.28
N ARG A 450 -50.99 -14.83 21.71
CA ARG A 450 -51.10 -13.53 22.40
C ARG A 450 -50.86 -13.75 23.89
N ARG A 451 -50.03 -12.91 24.52
CA ARG A 451 -49.99 -12.50 25.96
C ARG A 451 -48.70 -11.68 26.11
N GLY A 452 -48.61 -10.48 26.64
CA GLY A 452 -49.53 -9.50 27.22
C GLY A 452 -48.65 -8.30 27.65
N SER A 453 -49.14 -7.08 27.53
CA SER A 453 -48.51 -5.86 28.08
C SER A 453 -48.55 -5.88 29.62
N PRO A 454 -47.85 -5.01 30.38
CA PRO A 454 -48.18 -3.56 30.43
C PRO A 454 -46.94 -2.66 30.78
N PRO A 455 -47.07 -1.41 31.30
CA PRO A 455 -46.48 -0.22 30.67
C PRO A 455 -45.43 0.46 31.58
N THR A 456 -44.74 1.51 31.11
CA THR A 456 -44.24 2.64 31.95
C THR A 456 -43.51 3.65 31.05
N LYS A 457 -44.07 4.84 30.88
CA LYS A 457 -43.76 6.13 31.56
C LYS A 457 -42.66 6.93 30.87
N ASP A 458 -43.09 8.01 30.22
CA ASP A 458 -42.29 9.23 30.00
C ASP A 458 -41.71 9.76 31.32
N PRO A 459 -40.65 10.57 31.24
CA PRO A 459 -40.92 11.98 31.43
C PRO A 459 -40.14 12.93 30.51
N HIS A 460 -40.84 14.01 30.18
CA HIS A 460 -40.30 15.33 29.85
C HIS A 460 -39.13 15.75 30.75
N THR A 461 -38.11 16.38 30.16
CA THR A 461 -37.35 17.46 30.82
C THR A 461 -36.91 18.46 29.75
N GLN A 462 -37.63 19.58 29.68
CA GLN A 462 -37.14 20.87 29.22
C GLN A 462 -36.21 21.48 30.29
N VAL A 463 -35.56 22.61 29.94
CA VAL A 463 -34.69 23.49 30.75
C VAL A 463 -33.19 23.17 30.58
N GLY A 464 -32.31 24.08 30.17
CA GLY A 464 -32.49 25.50 29.93
C GLY A 464 -31.27 26.14 29.26
N ASP A 465 -31.56 27.18 28.51
CA ASP A 465 -30.68 28.28 28.14
C ASP A 465 -29.92 28.82 29.36
N THR A 466 -28.61 29.00 29.23
CA THR A 466 -27.89 30.07 29.93
C THR A 466 -26.81 30.63 29.00
N GLY A 467 -27.08 31.82 28.48
CA GLY A 467 -26.04 32.69 27.95
C GLY A 467 -25.22 33.31 29.07
N ASN A 468 -23.94 33.54 28.77
CA ASN A 468 -23.05 34.51 29.43
C ASN A 468 -21.98 34.85 28.38
N ARG A 469 -21.92 36.03 27.76
CA ARG A 469 -21.57 37.38 28.27
C ARG A 469 -20.29 37.42 29.11
N GLY A 470 -19.37 38.29 28.70
CA GLY A 470 -18.06 38.55 29.28
C GLY A 470 -17.06 38.85 28.15
N ASP A 471 -17.25 39.94 27.41
CA ASP A 471 -16.68 41.28 27.67
C ASP A 471 -15.15 41.32 27.63
N GLY A 472 -14.66 42.27 26.84
CA GLY A 472 -13.28 42.39 26.41
C GLY A 472 -12.33 42.90 27.47
N PHE A 473 -11.03 42.82 27.16
CA PHE A 473 -10.07 43.79 27.64
C PHE A 473 -8.99 44.06 26.58
N LEU A 474 -8.53 45.30 26.67
CA LEU A 474 -7.80 46.10 25.70
C LEU A 474 -6.36 45.64 25.40
N ALA A 475 -5.96 45.95 24.16
CA ALA A 475 -4.67 46.47 23.70
C ALA A 475 -3.49 46.54 24.71
N ASN A 476 -2.33 46.04 24.28
CA ASN A 476 -1.14 46.88 24.29
C ASN A 476 -0.11 46.49 23.22
N SER A 477 0.31 47.53 22.53
CA SER A 477 1.36 47.70 21.54
C SER A 477 2.77 47.52 22.12
N SER A 478 3.67 46.93 21.32
CA SER A 478 5.11 47.21 21.20
C SER A 478 5.60 46.40 19.98
N GLN A 479 5.72 46.98 18.78
CA GLN A 479 6.89 47.71 18.29
C GLN A 479 8.19 47.25 18.96
N ASP A 480 8.91 46.35 18.28
CA ASP A 480 10.36 46.44 18.18
C ASP A 480 10.83 45.87 16.84
N ALA A 481 11.30 46.78 16.00
CA ALA A 481 12.04 46.50 14.80
C ALA A 481 13.49 46.21 15.19
N SER A 482 14.01 45.05 14.79
CA SER A 482 15.45 44.80 14.81
C SER A 482 15.84 44.01 13.57
N ALA A 483 16.51 44.72 12.67
CA ALA A 483 17.09 44.23 11.44
C ALA A 483 18.17 43.14 11.71
N PRO A 484 18.24 42.06 10.91
CA PRO A 484 19.41 41.23 10.87
C PRO A 484 20.44 41.81 9.89
N ARG A 485 21.64 42.02 10.41
CA ARG A 485 22.85 42.39 9.69
C ARG A 485 23.15 41.36 8.58
N LEU A 486 23.41 41.89 7.39
CA LEU A 486 24.07 41.22 6.27
C LEU A 486 25.34 40.48 6.73
N ASN A 487 25.32 39.15 6.65
CA ASN A 487 26.56 38.35 6.66
C ASN A 487 26.79 37.79 5.26
N LYS A 488 27.73 38.41 4.55
CA LYS A 488 28.30 37.93 3.29
C LYS A 488 29.11 36.66 3.58
N HIS A 489 28.67 35.51 3.09
CA HIS A 489 29.59 34.39 2.84
C HIS A 489 29.76 34.18 1.34
N HIS A 490 30.99 34.43 0.91
CA HIS A 490 31.53 34.13 -0.41
C HIS A 490 31.46 32.64 -0.69
N ASN A 491 30.85 32.28 -1.83
CA ASN A 491 31.07 31.02 -2.50
C ASN A 491 32.53 30.95 -2.96
N HIS A 492 33.31 30.00 -2.44
CA HIS A 492 34.53 29.54 -3.09
C HIS A 492 34.24 28.27 -3.87
N ARG A 493 34.08 28.49 -5.17
CA ARG A 493 34.09 27.52 -6.25
C ARG A 493 35.52 26.98 -6.37
N MET A 494 35.76 25.74 -5.93
CA MET A 494 36.95 24.97 -6.31
C MET A 494 36.60 24.14 -7.54
N SER A 495 37.07 24.60 -8.69
CA SER A 495 37.23 23.81 -9.91
C SER A 495 38.73 23.52 -10.06
N HIS A 496 39.13 22.26 -10.08
CA HIS A 496 40.38 21.68 -10.62
C HIS A 496 40.31 20.18 -10.24
N ALA A 497 40.63 19.18 -11.06
CA ALA A 497 41.08 19.07 -12.43
C ALA A 497 40.66 17.67 -12.93
#